data_AF-A0A7W3PB65-F1
#
_entry.id   AF-A0A7W3PB65-F1
#
_cell.length_a   1.000
_cell.length_b   1.000
_cell.length_c   1.000
_cell.angle_alpha   90.00
_cell.angle_beta   90.00
_cell.angle_gamma   90.00
#
_symmetry.space_group_name_H-M   'P 1'
#
loop_
_entity.id
_entity.type
_entity.pdbx_description
1 polymer ?
#
loop_
_entity_poly.entity_id
_entity_poly.type
_entity_poly.pdbx_seq_one_letter_code
_entity_poly.pdbx_strand_id
1 'polypeptide(L)'
;MGISTLYTIGTVLNRAHDNGLEVELLVDGHWIKGVVAAVDGFGVVLASNGDRHAVVRMEAVSAVTIAERVPQREEITVGAHPMPGPA
;
A
#
# COMPACT_ATOMS: atom_id res chain seq x y z
N MET A 1 -13.93 -13.91 -18.01
CA MET A 1 -14.51 -13.23 -16.81
C MET A 1 -13.34 -12.75 -15.97
N GLY A 2 -13.14 -11.43 -15.86
CA GLY A 2 -12.08 -10.88 -15.02
C GLY A 2 -12.51 -10.93 -13.55
N ILE A 3 -11.65 -11.46 -12.68
CA ILE A 3 -11.88 -11.49 -11.24
C ILE A 3 -11.57 -10.07 -10.73
N SER A 4 -12.60 -9.29 -10.41
CA SER A 4 -12.39 -8.01 -9.73
C SER A 4 -11.99 -8.29 -8.29
N THR A 5 -10.73 -8.02 -7.95
CA THR A 5 -10.27 -8.07 -6.55
C THR A 5 -10.54 -6.72 -5.92
N LEU A 6 -11.34 -6.69 -4.84
CA LEU A 6 -11.48 -5.50 -4.02
C LEU A 6 -10.13 -5.20 -3.33
N TYR A 7 -9.44 -4.17 -3.80
CA TYR A 7 -8.17 -3.72 -3.27
C TYR A 7 -8.40 -2.48 -2.40
N THR A 8 -8.73 -2.69 -1.12
CA THR A 8 -9.02 -1.62 -0.16
C THR A 8 -7.80 -1.32 0.72
N ILE A 9 -7.80 -0.17 1.41
CA ILE A 9 -6.78 0.17 2.42
C ILE A 9 -6.66 -0.98 3.44
N GLY A 10 -7.78 -1.48 3.96
CA GLY A 10 -7.78 -2.61 4.90
C GLY A 10 -7.19 -3.89 4.31
N THR A 11 -7.43 -4.19 3.03
CA THR A 11 -6.83 -5.35 2.34
C THR A 11 -5.30 -5.22 2.28
N VAL A 12 -4.80 -4.01 1.96
CA VAL A 12 -3.36 -3.73 1.88
C VAL A 12 -2.70 -3.80 3.25
N LEU A 13 -3.35 -3.28 4.29
CA LEU A 13 -2.81 -3.30 5.65
C LEU A 13 -2.78 -4.71 6.25
N ASN A 14 -3.82 -5.53 6.01
CA ASN A 14 -3.80 -6.94 6.40
C ASN A 14 -2.63 -7.68 5.72
N ARG A 15 -2.42 -7.44 4.43
CA ARG A 15 -1.29 -8.03 3.72
C ARG A 15 0.05 -7.58 4.28
N ALA A 16 0.20 -6.28 4.57
CA ALA A 16 1.41 -5.76 5.17
C ALA A 16 1.67 -6.38 6.56
N HIS A 17 0.62 -6.57 7.36
CA HIS A 17 0.70 -7.27 8.65
C HIS A 17 1.17 -8.72 8.48
N ASP A 18 0.51 -9.48 7.60
CA ASP A 18 0.80 -10.90 7.38
C ASP A 18 2.23 -11.14 6.88
N ASN A 19 2.79 -10.19 6.13
CA ASN A 19 4.12 -10.29 5.52
C ASN A 19 5.19 -9.45 6.25
N GLY A 20 4.86 -8.80 7.36
CA GLY A 20 5.79 -7.96 8.12
C GLY A 20 6.36 -6.78 7.30
N LEU A 21 5.58 -6.23 6.38
CA LEU A 21 6.01 -5.14 5.51
C LEU A 21 5.94 -3.80 6.23
N GLU A 22 6.91 -2.95 5.91
CA GLU A 22 6.90 -1.55 6.31
C GLU A 22 5.88 -0.77 5.45
N VAL A 23 5.13 0.10 6.11
CA VAL A 23 4.08 0.92 5.49
C VAL A 23 4.26 2.39 5.85
N GLU A 24 3.70 3.25 5.00
CA GLU A 24 3.52 4.67 5.27
C GLU A 24 2.04 5.02 5.12
N LEU A 25 1.43 5.62 6.15
CA LEU A 25 0.04 6.04 6.16
C LEU A 25 -0.07 7.55 6.08
N LEU A 26 -0.89 8.05 5.16
CA LEU A 26 -1.22 9.47 5.07
C LEU A 26 -2.41 9.79 5.99
N VAL A 27 -2.14 10.55 7.05
CA VAL A 27 -3.11 10.97 8.07
C VAL A 27 -3.01 12.49 8.22
N ASP A 28 -4.09 13.22 7.96
CA ASP A 28 -4.15 14.68 8.08
C ASP A 28 -2.95 15.41 7.45
N GLY A 29 -2.53 14.96 6.25
CA GLY A 29 -1.40 15.54 5.51
C GLY A 29 -0.01 15.07 5.95
N HIS A 30 0.08 14.17 6.93
CA HIS A 30 1.34 13.65 7.47
C HIS A 30 1.52 12.17 7.15
N TRP A 31 2.72 11.80 6.72
CA TRP A 31 3.09 10.39 6.52
C TRP A 31 3.63 9.80 7.83
N ILE A 32 2.94 8.78 8.33
CA ILE A 32 3.33 8.03 9.51
C ILE A 32 3.88 6.68 9.06
N LYS A 33 5.13 6.43 9.40
CA LYS A 33 5.88 5.24 8.98
C LYS A 33 5.96 4.20 10.10
N GLY A 34 5.81 2.93 9.75
CA GLY A 34 5.99 1.83 10.70
C GLY A 34 5.64 0.47 10.12
N VAL A 35 5.69 -0.56 10.97
CA VAL A 35 5.22 -1.92 10.65
C VAL A 35 3.83 -2.11 11.25
N VAL A 36 2.93 -2.73 10.50
CA VAL A 36 1.58 -3.01 10.99
C VAL A 36 1.65 -4.08 12.07
N ALA A 37 1.40 -3.69 13.33
CA ALA A 37 1.37 -4.60 14.48
C ALA A 37 -0.02 -5.22 14.68
N ALA A 38 -1.08 -4.51 14.29
CA ALA A 38 -2.46 -5.00 14.27
C ALA A 38 -3.29 -4.14 13.31
N VAL A 39 -4.34 -4.73 12.73
CA VAL A 39 -5.36 -4.00 11.99
C VAL A 39 -6.73 -4.60 12.29
N ASP A 40 -7.73 -3.74 12.41
CA ASP A 40 -9.13 -4.14 12.46
C ASP A 40 -9.97 -3.23 11.54
N GLY A 41 -11.29 -3.40 11.55
CA GLY A 41 -12.19 -2.59 10.73
C GLY A 41 -12.28 -1.11 11.16
N PHE A 42 -11.74 -0.75 12.32
CA PHE A 42 -11.82 0.59 12.92
C PHE A 42 -10.49 1.33 12.92
N GLY A 43 -9.36 0.62 12.88
CA GLY A 43 -8.04 1.24 12.93
C GLY A 43 -6.89 0.29 12.70
N VAL A 44 -5.69 0.86 12.81
CA VAL A 44 -4.42 0.19 12.60
C VAL A 44 -3.42 0.63 13.66
N VAL A 45 -2.64 -0.32 14.15
CA VAL A 45 -1.52 -0.07 15.07
C VAL A 45 -0.22 -0.17 14.28
N LEU A 46 0.53 0.92 14.24
CA LEU A 46 1.87 0.96 13.66
C LEU A 46 2.92 0.88 14.76
N ALA A 47 3.74 -0.17 14.74
CA ALA A 47 4.97 -0.22 15.51
C ALA A 47 6.04 0.63 14.79
N SER A 48 6.69 1.51 15.55
CA SER A 48 7.84 2.27 15.07
C SER A 48 9.12 1.71 15.71
N ASN A 49 10.29 2.09 15.20
CA ASN A 49 11.55 1.63 15.79
C ASN A 49 11.62 2.04 17.28
N GLY A 50 11.87 1.05 18.16
CA GLY A 50 11.89 1.20 19.62
C GLY A 50 10.57 0.79 20.29
N ASP A 51 10.28 1.35 21.48
CA ASP A 51 9.09 1.02 22.29
C ASP A 51 7.87 1.92 22.00
N ARG A 52 7.80 2.53 20.80
CA ARG A 52 6.70 3.44 20.43
C ARG A 52 5.79 2.82 19.38
N HIS A 53 4.50 3.05 19.55
CA HIS A 53 3.47 2.71 18.56
C HIS A 53 2.51 3.88 18.34
N ALA A 54 1.91 3.91 17.16
CA ALA A 54 0.83 4.84 16.81
C ALA A 54 -0.45 4.04 16.58
N VAL A 55 -1.59 4.55 17.05
CA VAL A 55 -2.92 4.01 16.75
C VAL A 55 -3.62 5.00 15.83
N VAL A 56 -3.99 4.54 14.64
CA VAL A 56 -4.58 5.37 13.60
C VAL A 56 -5.99 4.86 13.30
N ARG A 57 -6.95 5.77 13.29
CA ARG A 57 -8.33 5.53 12.88
C ARG A 57 -8.40 5.24 11.39
N MET A 58 -9.12 4.19 10.99
CA MET A 58 -9.22 3.80 9.58
C MET A 58 -9.83 4.93 8.73
N GLU A 59 -10.80 5.66 9.28
CA GLU A 59 -11.45 6.80 8.63
C GLU A 59 -10.53 7.99 8.39
N ALA A 60 -9.39 8.07 9.10
CA ALA A 60 -8.41 9.14 8.95
C ALA A 60 -7.33 8.83 7.90
N VAL A 61 -7.25 7.57 7.42
CA VAL A 61 -6.25 7.15 6.45
C VAL A 61 -6.69 7.53 5.04
N SER A 62 -5.99 8.50 4.45
CA SER A 62 -6.26 8.96 3.09
C SER A 62 -5.55 8.12 2.02
N ALA A 63 -4.38 7.58 2.36
CA ALA A 63 -3.58 6.75 1.47
C ALA A 63 -2.64 5.85 2.26
N VAL A 64 -2.22 4.75 1.64
CA VAL A 64 -1.20 3.82 2.15
C VAL A 64 -0.17 3.54 1.05
N THR A 65 1.10 3.58 1.44
CA THR A 65 2.22 3.11 0.62
C THR A 65 2.84 1.89 1.30
N ILE A 66 3.12 0.83 0.54
CA ILE A 66 3.81 -0.37 1.03
C ILE A 66 4.96 -0.73 0.11
N ALA A 67 6.02 -1.31 0.67
CA ALA A 67 7.19 -1.77 -0.08
C ALA A 67 6.95 -3.16 -0.71
N GLU A 68 5.92 -3.29 -1.55
CA GLU A 68 5.57 -4.53 -2.26
C GLU A 68 5.39 -4.29 -3.76
N ARG A 69 5.65 -5.30 -4.59
CA ARG A 69 5.38 -5.23 -6.03
C ARG A 69 3.86 -5.19 -6.26
N VAL A 70 3.41 -4.25 -7.09
CA VAL A 70 1.99 -4.11 -7.45
C VAL A 70 1.48 -5.41 -8.11
N PRO A 71 0.41 -6.03 -7.57
CA PRO A 71 -0.21 -7.18 -8.21
C PRO A 71 -0.71 -6.79 -9.62
N GLN A 72 -0.39 -7.62 -10.62
CA GLN A 72 -0.81 -7.43 -12.03
C GLN A 72 -0.15 -6.27 -12.79
N ARG A 73 0.95 -5.69 -12.32
CA ARG A 73 1.73 -4.79 -13.17
C ARG A 73 2.47 -5.61 -14.22
N GLU A 74 1.93 -5.63 -15.45
CA GLU A 74 2.75 -5.93 -16.63
C GLU A 74 3.88 -4.89 -16.66
N GLU A 75 5.11 -5.38 -16.70
CA GLU A 75 6.28 -4.53 -16.77
C GLU A 75 6.15 -3.70 -18.05
N ILE A 76 6.22 -2.36 -17.93
CA ILE A 76 6.19 -1.51 -19.11
C ILE A 76 7.50 -1.76 -19.84
N THR A 77 7.48 -2.63 -20.86
CA THR A 77 8.64 -2.89 -21.69
C THR A 77 8.97 -1.60 -22.42
N VAL A 78 10.01 -0.88 -21.98
CA VAL A 78 10.53 0.31 -22.67
C VAL A 78 11.28 -0.15 -23.91
N GLY A 79 10.55 -0.69 -24.88
CA GLY A 79 10.99 -0.89 -26.25
C GLY A 79 10.28 0.15 -27.10
N ALA A 80 10.88 1.31 -27.31
CA ALA A 80 10.38 2.27 -28.29
C ALA A 80 10.41 1.59 -29.67
N HIS A 81 9.27 1.14 -30.17
CA HIS A 81 9.15 0.68 -31.55
C HIS A 81 9.02 1.93 -32.43
N PRO A 82 9.92 2.15 -33.40
CA PRO A 82 9.75 3.23 -34.36
C PRO A 82 8.41 3.06 -35.08
N MET A 83 7.56 4.09 -35.09
CA MET A 83 6.37 4.04 -35.93
C MET A 83 6.81 3.93 -37.41
N PRO A 84 6.22 3.03 -38.21
CA PRO A 84 6.45 3.01 -39.65
C PRO A 84 6.10 4.38 -40.24
N GLY A 85 7.02 4.97 -41.00
CA GLY A 85 6.75 6.20 -41.73
C GLY A 85 5.70 5.97 -42.83
N PRO A 86 4.95 7.01 -43.23
CA PRO A 86 4.06 6.92 -44.39
C PRO A 86 4.87 6.60 -45.65
N ALA A 87 4.32 5.71 -46.48
CA ALA A 87 4.90 5.24 -47.74
C ALA A 87 4.97 6.35 -48.81
#